data_AF-Q86KR9-F1
#
_entry.id   AF-Q86KR9-F1
#
_cell.length_a   1.000
_cell.length_b   1.000
_cell.length_c   1.000
_cell.angle_alpha   90.00
_cell.angle_beta   90.00
_cell.angle_gamma   90.00
#
_symmetry.space_group_name_H-M   'P 1'
#
loop_
_entity.id
_entity.type
_entity.pdbx_description
1 polymer ?
#
loop_
_entity_poly.entity_id
_entity_poly.type
_entity_poly.pdbx_seq_one_letter_code
_entity_poly.pdbx_strand_id
1 'polypeptide(L)'
;MDISNLPPHIRQQILGLISKPQQNNDESSSSNNKNNLINNEKVSNVLIDLTSNLKIENFKIFNKESLNQLEKKGYLIIDNFLNDLNKINLIYDESYNQFKENKLIEAGMNKGTDKWKDKSIRGDYIQWIHRDSNSRIQDKDLSSTIRNINYLLDKLDLIKNEFDNVIPNFNSIKTQTQLAVYLNGGRYIKHRDSFYSSESLTISRRITMIYYVNKDWKKGDGGELRLYTNNPNNTNQKELKQTEEFIDIEPIADRLLIFLSPFLEHEVLQCNFEPRIAITTWIY
;
A
#
# COMPACT_ATOMS: atom_id res chain seq x y z
N MET A 1 -0.51 -24.40 1.55
CA MET A 1 -0.86 -23.54 2.70
C MET A 1 -2.37 -23.54 2.81
N ASP A 2 -2.92 -23.95 3.95
CA ASP A 2 -4.37 -23.85 4.16
C ASP A 2 -4.74 -22.38 4.39
N ILE A 3 -5.44 -21.78 3.41
CA ILE A 3 -5.87 -20.38 3.45
C ILE A 3 -7.33 -20.24 3.94
N SER A 4 -8.00 -21.35 4.28
CA SER A 4 -9.40 -21.39 4.67
C SER A 4 -9.70 -20.73 6.01
N ASN A 5 -8.67 -20.34 6.77
CA ASN A 5 -8.78 -19.61 8.03
C ASN A 5 -8.47 -18.11 7.90
N LEU A 6 -8.05 -17.63 6.72
CA LEU A 6 -7.64 -16.23 6.57
C LEU A 6 -8.85 -15.28 6.45
N PRO A 7 -8.73 -14.00 6.81
CA PRO A 7 -9.80 -13.03 6.54
C PRO A 7 -10.13 -12.93 5.04
N PRO A 8 -11.39 -12.67 4.63
CA PRO A 8 -11.78 -12.67 3.21
C PRO A 8 -10.94 -11.77 2.30
N HIS A 9 -10.55 -10.59 2.77
CA HIS A 9 -9.69 -9.68 2.00
C HIS A 9 -8.24 -10.18 1.86
N ILE A 10 -7.71 -10.88 2.87
CA ILE A 10 -6.39 -11.53 2.81
C ILE A 10 -6.47 -12.78 1.91
N ARG A 11 -7.59 -13.53 1.95
CA ARG A 11 -7.83 -14.62 1.00
C ARG A 11 -7.89 -14.10 -0.43
N GLN A 12 -8.67 -13.06 -0.70
CA GLN A 12 -8.69 -12.41 -2.01
C GLN A 12 -7.30 -11.94 -2.40
N GLN A 13 -6.54 -11.41 -1.43
CA GLN A 13 -5.15 -11.02 -1.64
C GLN A 13 -4.27 -12.16 -2.11
N ILE A 14 -4.26 -13.27 -1.37
CA ILE A 14 -3.41 -14.43 -1.63
C ILE A 14 -3.92 -15.24 -2.83
N LEU A 15 -5.23 -15.41 -2.99
CA LEU A 15 -5.83 -16.07 -4.16
C LEU A 15 -5.45 -15.34 -5.45
N GLY A 16 -5.45 -14.00 -5.42
CA GLY A 16 -5.00 -13.18 -6.55
C GLY A 16 -3.49 -13.29 -6.83
N LEU A 17 -2.67 -13.83 -5.92
CA LEU A 17 -1.26 -14.15 -6.16
C LEU A 17 -1.09 -15.56 -6.76
N ILE A 18 -1.99 -16.49 -6.41
CA ILE A 18 -1.89 -17.91 -6.77
C ILE A 18 -2.40 -18.19 -8.19
N SER A 19 -3.28 -17.35 -8.73
CA SER A 19 -3.75 -17.45 -10.11
C SER A 19 -2.64 -17.13 -11.13
N LYS A 20 -1.66 -18.02 -11.25
CA LYS A 20 -0.70 -18.09 -12.36
C LYS A 20 -1.41 -18.59 -13.61
N PRO A 21 -1.06 -18.12 -14.82
CA PRO A 21 -1.55 -18.72 -16.06
C PRO A 21 -0.90 -20.10 -16.21
N GLN A 22 -1.68 -21.18 -16.07
CA GLN A 22 -1.25 -22.49 -16.55
C GLN A 22 -1.15 -22.43 -18.07
N GLN A 23 0.05 -22.71 -18.59
CA GLN A 23 0.27 -22.99 -20.00
C GLN A 23 -0.47 -24.29 -20.34
N ASN A 24 -1.41 -24.20 -21.28
CA ASN A 24 -2.16 -25.34 -21.80
C ASN A 24 -1.21 -26.32 -22.49
N ASN A 25 -0.97 -27.46 -21.85
CA ASN A 25 -0.58 -28.70 -22.53
C ASN A 25 -1.69 -29.74 -22.31
N ASP A 26 -2.11 -30.29 -23.44
CA ASP A 26 -2.61 -31.64 -23.66
C ASP A 26 -4.05 -32.05 -23.26
N GLU A 27 -4.80 -32.31 -24.34
CA GLU A 27 -5.54 -33.54 -24.67
C GLU A 27 -6.57 -34.16 -23.70
N SER A 28 -7.81 -34.19 -24.21
CA SER A 28 -8.77 -35.31 -24.16
C SER A 28 -9.24 -35.85 -22.81
N SER A 29 -10.53 -35.59 -22.49
CA SER A 29 -11.59 -36.60 -22.49
C SER A 29 -12.82 -36.18 -21.67
N SER A 30 -13.97 -36.52 -22.25
CA SER A 30 -15.36 -36.38 -21.84
C SER A 30 -15.67 -36.68 -20.36
N SER A 31 -16.41 -35.80 -19.67
CA SER A 31 -17.76 -36.07 -19.13
C SER A 31 -18.25 -35.01 -18.12
N ASN A 32 -19.49 -34.57 -18.34
CA ASN A 32 -20.46 -33.86 -17.49
C ASN A 32 -20.03 -33.44 -16.07
N ASN A 33 -19.78 -32.14 -15.89
CA ASN A 33 -20.36 -31.36 -14.80
C ASN A 33 -20.36 -29.87 -15.20
N LYS A 34 -21.56 -29.32 -15.41
CA LYS A 34 -21.80 -27.88 -15.64
C LYS A 34 -21.62 -27.10 -14.35
N ASN A 35 -20.41 -27.10 -13.81
CA ASN A 35 -19.97 -25.98 -12.99
C ASN A 35 -19.38 -24.98 -13.98
N ASN A 36 -19.99 -23.80 -14.05
CA ASN A 36 -19.46 -22.66 -14.78
C ASN A 36 -18.02 -22.41 -14.29
N LEU A 37 -17.04 -23.01 -14.96
CA LEU A 37 -15.71 -22.44 -15.07
C LEU A 37 -15.91 -21.16 -15.88
N ILE A 38 -16.31 -20.12 -15.16
CA ILE A 38 -16.23 -18.75 -15.62
C ILE A 38 -14.75 -18.58 -15.99
N ASN A 39 -14.49 -18.54 -17.29
CA ASN A 39 -13.20 -18.14 -17.82
C ASN A 39 -12.84 -16.84 -17.11
N ASN A 40 -11.80 -16.88 -16.28
CA ASN A 40 -11.16 -15.69 -15.72
C ASN A 40 -10.52 -14.92 -16.89
N GLU A 41 -11.35 -14.30 -17.73
CA GLU A 41 -10.95 -13.44 -18.82
C GLU A 41 -10.29 -12.20 -18.22
N LYS A 42 -8.95 -12.23 -18.20
CA LYS A 42 -8.06 -11.10 -18.47
C LYS A 42 -8.44 -9.75 -17.84
N VAL A 43 -8.72 -9.73 -16.53
CA VAL A 43 -8.73 -8.47 -15.76
C VAL A 43 -7.31 -7.85 -15.68
N SER A 44 -6.28 -8.57 -16.11
CA SER A 44 -4.89 -8.11 -16.15
C SER A 44 -4.64 -6.89 -17.05
N ASN A 45 -5.53 -6.53 -17.99
CA ASN A 45 -5.23 -5.52 -19.01
C ASN A 45 -5.54 -4.06 -18.64
N VAL A 46 -5.92 -3.75 -17.40
CA VAL A 46 -6.11 -2.35 -17.00
C VAL A 46 -4.72 -1.70 -16.88
N LEU A 47 -4.30 -0.95 -17.90
CA LEU A 47 -3.12 -0.09 -17.82
C LEU A 47 -3.47 1.13 -16.96
N ILE A 48 -2.66 1.47 -15.95
CA ILE A 48 -2.73 2.79 -15.33
C ILE A 48 -1.88 3.72 -16.19
N ASP A 49 -2.55 4.52 -17.02
CA ASP A 49 -1.93 5.59 -17.78
C ASP A 49 -1.70 6.80 -16.87
N LEU A 50 -0.42 7.12 -16.64
CA LEU A 50 0.00 8.28 -15.87
C LEU A 50 0.80 9.28 -16.71
N THR A 51 0.92 9.08 -18.02
CA THR A 51 1.87 9.84 -18.85
C THR A 51 1.28 10.39 -20.15
N SER A 52 0.11 9.92 -20.59
CA SER A 52 -0.55 10.47 -21.78
C SER A 52 -1.21 11.82 -21.48
N ASN A 53 -1.08 12.75 -22.44
CA ASN A 53 -1.83 14.01 -22.45
C ASN A 53 -1.74 14.83 -21.16
N LEU A 54 -0.58 14.80 -20.50
CA LEU A 54 -0.35 15.51 -19.25
C LEU A 54 -0.56 17.02 -19.40
N LYS A 55 -1.23 17.61 -18.40
CA LYS A 55 -1.30 19.07 -18.22
C LYS A 55 -0.05 19.53 -17.49
N ILE A 56 1.06 19.61 -18.22
CA ILE A 56 2.41 19.86 -17.70
C ILE A 56 2.48 21.19 -16.92
N GLU A 57 1.65 22.17 -17.29
CA GLU A 57 1.50 23.45 -16.60
C GLU A 57 1.04 23.34 -15.13
N ASN A 58 0.43 22.21 -14.76
CA ASN A 58 -0.10 21.96 -13.41
C ASN A 58 0.88 21.24 -12.49
N PHE A 59 2.07 20.85 -12.97
CA PHE A 59 3.09 20.22 -12.12
C PHE A 59 3.51 21.14 -10.97
N LYS A 60 3.72 20.56 -9.79
CA LYS A 60 4.21 21.22 -8.56
C LYS A 60 5.24 20.37 -7.83
N ILE A 61 4.92 19.11 -7.56
CA ILE A 61 5.73 18.13 -6.84
C ILE A 61 6.37 17.16 -7.84
N PHE A 62 5.61 16.74 -8.84
CA PHE A 62 6.09 15.84 -9.88
C PHE A 62 6.69 16.59 -11.06
N ASN A 63 7.40 15.84 -11.88
CA ASN A 63 7.72 16.21 -13.24
C ASN A 63 7.40 15.03 -14.17
N LYS A 64 7.55 15.23 -15.48
CA LYS A 64 7.26 14.18 -16.47
C LYS A 64 8.08 12.91 -16.23
N GLU A 65 9.32 13.06 -15.78
CA GLU A 65 10.21 11.91 -15.54
C GLU A 65 9.76 11.11 -14.30
N SER A 66 9.34 11.77 -13.22
CA SER A 66 8.84 11.06 -12.04
C SER A 66 7.55 10.28 -12.31
N LEU A 67 6.63 10.83 -13.11
CA LEU A 67 5.42 10.09 -13.53
C LEU A 67 5.75 8.94 -14.48
N ASN A 68 6.68 9.13 -15.41
CA ASN A 68 7.17 8.06 -16.29
C ASN A 68 7.84 6.93 -15.49
N GLN A 69 8.57 7.24 -14.42
CA GLN A 69 9.11 6.24 -13.51
C GLN A 69 8.01 5.50 -12.75
N LEU A 70 7.02 6.21 -12.20
CA LEU A 70 5.90 5.60 -11.50
C LEU A 70 5.09 4.66 -12.42
N GLU A 71 4.84 5.05 -13.66
CA GLU A 71 4.13 4.22 -14.65
C GLU A 71 4.92 2.96 -15.03
N LYS A 72 6.21 3.13 -15.37
CA LYS A 72 7.04 2.02 -15.90
C LYS A 72 7.54 1.08 -14.83
N LYS A 73 8.06 1.62 -13.72
CA LYS A 73 8.59 0.82 -12.61
C LYS A 73 7.48 0.35 -11.67
N GLY A 74 6.35 1.05 -11.65
CA GLY A 74 5.26 0.82 -10.71
C GLY A 74 5.44 1.52 -9.35
N TYR A 75 6.56 2.20 -9.12
CA TYR A 75 6.86 2.94 -7.90
C TYR A 75 7.77 4.15 -8.13
N LEU A 76 7.76 5.06 -7.16
CA LEU A 76 8.58 6.26 -7.06
C LEU A 76 9.01 6.45 -5.59
N ILE A 77 10.26 6.81 -5.36
CA ILE A 77 10.80 7.12 -4.03
C ILE A 77 11.20 8.59 -4.03
N ILE A 78 10.73 9.33 -3.02
CA ILE A 78 11.05 10.74 -2.80
C ILE A 78 11.66 10.85 -1.39
N ASP A 79 12.97 11.05 -1.33
CA ASP A 79 13.67 11.34 -0.08
C ASP A 79 13.66 12.85 0.18
N ASN A 80 13.70 13.23 1.46
CA ASN A 80 13.60 14.62 1.93
C ASN A 80 12.26 15.29 1.52
N PHE A 81 11.15 14.56 1.64
CA PHE A 81 9.84 15.02 1.15
C PHE A 81 9.33 16.27 1.88
N LEU A 82 9.36 16.28 3.21
CA LEU A 82 9.01 17.44 4.03
C LEU A 82 10.19 18.41 4.14
N ASN A 83 11.42 17.89 4.18
CA ASN A 83 12.65 18.64 4.35
C ASN A 83 12.61 19.60 5.56
N ASP A 84 11.97 19.15 6.64
CA ASP A 84 11.80 19.91 7.90
C ASP A 84 12.02 18.95 9.08
N LEU A 85 13.26 18.91 9.58
CA LEU A 85 13.68 18.02 10.65
C LEU A 85 12.83 18.15 11.92
N ASN A 86 12.41 19.37 12.25
CA ASN A 86 11.58 19.60 13.42
C ASN A 86 10.19 18.98 13.24
N LYS A 87 9.59 19.14 12.05
CA LYS A 87 8.31 18.49 11.74
C LYS A 87 8.41 16.98 11.74
N ILE A 88 9.46 16.42 11.14
CA ILE A 88 9.67 14.97 11.09
C ILE A 88 9.77 14.39 12.50
N ASN A 89 10.55 15.02 13.39
CA ASN A 89 10.67 14.60 14.78
C ASN A 89 9.35 14.66 15.54
N LEU A 90 8.57 15.73 15.34
CA LEU A 90 7.25 15.87 15.96
C LEU A 90 6.25 14.83 15.44
N ILE A 91 6.30 14.46 14.16
CA ILE A 91 5.46 13.40 13.59
C ILE A 91 5.85 12.05 14.18
N TYR A 92 7.15 11.76 14.33
CA TYR A 92 7.64 10.56 14.99
C TYR A 92 7.09 10.47 16.42
N ASP A 93 7.25 11.54 17.21
CA ASP A 93 6.81 11.59 18.60
C ASP A 93 5.29 11.42 18.73
N GLU A 94 4.50 12.13 17.89
CA GLU A 94 3.05 11.95 17.84
C GLU A 94 2.68 10.51 17.51
N SER A 95 3.28 9.93 16.47
CA SER A 95 3.00 8.54 16.04
C SER A 95 3.31 7.52 17.13
N TYR A 96 4.48 7.65 17.77
CA TYR A 96 4.89 6.74 18.82
C TYR A 96 4.10 6.96 20.12
N ASN A 97 3.66 8.19 20.40
CA ASN A 97 2.77 8.47 21.53
C ASN A 97 1.39 7.85 21.34
N GLN A 98 0.80 7.90 20.13
CA GLN A 98 -0.45 7.18 19.87
C GLN A 98 -0.32 5.68 20.18
N PHE A 99 0.82 5.08 19.82
CA PHE A 99 1.11 3.68 20.14
C PHE A 99 1.23 3.44 21.66
N LYS A 100 2.06 4.22 22.36
CA LYS A 100 2.25 4.10 23.83
C LYS A 100 0.98 4.30 24.63
N GLU A 101 0.06 5.14 24.14
CA GLU A 101 -1.26 5.37 24.74
C GLU A 101 -2.29 4.27 24.40
N ASN A 102 -1.88 3.18 23.75
CA ASN A 102 -2.74 2.07 23.31
C ASN A 102 -3.87 2.50 22.35
N LYS A 103 -3.66 3.58 21.58
CA LYS A 103 -4.65 4.04 20.58
C LYS A 103 -4.59 3.23 19.29
N LEU A 104 -3.49 2.49 19.07
CA LEU A 104 -3.38 1.53 17.98
C LEU A 104 -3.85 0.15 18.48
N ILE A 105 -4.56 -0.56 17.61
CA ILE A 105 -5.02 -1.93 17.84
C ILE A 105 -4.13 -2.91 17.08
N GLU A 106 -3.91 -4.09 17.64
CA GLU A 106 -3.18 -5.16 16.94
C GLU A 106 -3.97 -5.57 15.67
N ALA A 107 -3.29 -5.58 14.53
CA ALA A 107 -3.93 -5.94 13.27
C ALA A 107 -4.43 -7.40 13.30
N GLY A 108 -5.58 -7.65 12.66
CA GLY A 108 -6.26 -8.96 12.71
C GLY A 108 -7.33 -9.10 13.80
N MET A 109 -7.37 -8.21 14.79
CA MET A 109 -8.40 -8.26 15.86
C MET A 109 -9.85 -8.03 15.38
N ASN A 110 -10.05 -7.37 14.23
CA ASN A 110 -11.35 -6.85 13.83
C ASN A 110 -11.90 -7.54 12.57
N LYS A 111 -12.59 -8.68 12.74
CA LYS A 111 -13.77 -9.06 11.94
C LYS A 111 -14.41 -10.35 12.48
N GLY A 112 -15.60 -10.23 13.08
CA GLY A 112 -16.49 -11.37 13.39
C GLY A 112 -16.21 -12.09 14.71
N THR A 113 -16.95 -13.18 14.95
CA THR A 113 -16.79 -14.07 16.11
C THR A 113 -15.42 -14.77 16.13
N ASP A 114 -14.77 -14.86 14.98
CA ASP A 114 -13.46 -15.48 14.84
C ASP A 114 -12.37 -14.41 14.94
N LYS A 115 -11.97 -14.10 16.18
CA LYS A 115 -10.78 -13.29 16.46
C LYS A 115 -9.54 -14.06 16.01
N TRP A 116 -9.13 -13.88 14.76
CA TRP A 116 -7.93 -14.52 14.26
C TRP A 116 -6.69 -13.63 14.44
N LYS A 117 -5.78 -14.07 15.30
CA LYS A 117 -4.45 -13.49 15.46
C LYS A 117 -3.43 -14.45 14.86
N ASP A 118 -2.84 -14.08 13.73
CA ASP A 118 -1.66 -14.79 13.25
C ASP A 118 -0.55 -13.80 12.91
N LYS A 119 0.36 -13.67 13.87
CA LYS A 119 1.58 -12.88 13.73
C LYS A 119 2.48 -13.41 12.62
N SER A 120 2.25 -14.63 12.11
CA SER A 120 2.96 -15.15 10.94
C SER A 120 2.57 -14.41 9.66
N ILE A 121 1.37 -13.84 9.59
CA ILE A 121 0.88 -13.05 8.45
C ILE A 121 1.20 -11.58 8.63
N ARG A 122 0.79 -10.96 9.74
CA ARG A 122 1.08 -9.56 10.03
C ARG A 122 1.21 -9.31 11.52
N GLY A 123 2.21 -8.51 11.91
CA GLY A 123 2.57 -8.22 13.29
C GLY A 123 2.57 -6.74 13.64
N ASP A 124 1.77 -5.93 12.95
CA ASP A 124 1.63 -4.49 13.19
C ASP A 124 0.48 -4.12 14.13
N TYR A 125 0.67 -3.00 14.81
CA TYR A 125 -0.37 -2.24 15.46
C TYR A 125 -0.83 -1.13 14.52
N ILE A 126 -2.13 -0.91 14.42
CA ILE A 126 -2.71 0.04 13.46
C ILE A 126 -3.72 0.99 14.09
N GLN A 127 -3.76 2.22 13.59
CA GLN A 127 -4.81 3.20 13.86
C GLN A 127 -5.23 3.84 12.54
N TRP A 128 -6.53 3.84 12.26
CA TRP A 128 -7.09 4.60 11.14
C TRP A 128 -7.15 6.08 11.52
N ILE A 129 -6.65 6.94 10.65
CA ILE A 129 -6.68 8.39 10.83
C ILE A 129 -7.80 8.95 9.95
N HIS A 130 -8.84 9.46 10.60
CA HIS A 130 -9.99 10.08 9.94
C HIS A 130 -9.87 11.60 9.98
N ARG A 131 -10.03 12.26 8.82
CA ARG A 131 -10.01 13.73 8.70
C ARG A 131 -11.38 14.38 8.58
N ASP A 132 -12.43 13.60 8.37
CA ASP A 132 -13.74 14.12 7.99
C ASP A 132 -14.32 15.01 9.08
N SER A 133 -14.84 16.20 8.73
CA SER A 133 -15.35 17.20 9.67
C SER A 133 -16.64 16.76 10.39
N ASN A 134 -17.30 15.71 9.89
CA ASN A 134 -18.43 15.03 10.55
C ASN A 134 -17.99 14.04 11.65
N SER A 135 -16.75 14.17 12.07
CA SER A 135 -16.06 13.40 13.09
C SER A 135 -16.90 13.25 14.38
N ARG A 136 -16.94 12.05 14.96
CA ARG A 136 -17.54 11.83 16.29
C ARG A 136 -16.72 12.63 17.32
N ILE A 137 -17.25 12.87 18.52
CA ILE A 137 -16.52 13.57 19.61
C ILE A 137 -15.09 13.00 19.79
N GLN A 138 -14.95 11.68 19.69
CA GLN A 138 -13.66 10.97 19.80
C GLN A 138 -12.62 11.40 18.75
N ASP A 139 -13.04 11.81 17.55
CA ASP A 139 -12.14 12.23 16.49
C ASP A 139 -11.61 13.67 16.71
N LYS A 140 -12.36 14.51 17.44
CA LYS A 140 -11.91 15.87 17.79
C LYS A 140 -10.73 15.81 18.76
N ASP A 141 -10.82 14.93 19.77
CA ASP A 141 -9.72 14.70 20.71
C ASP A 141 -8.48 14.17 19.98
N LEU A 142 -8.67 13.20 19.07
CA LEU A 142 -7.58 12.67 18.25
C LEU A 142 -6.87 13.79 17.49
N SER A 143 -7.61 14.61 16.72
CA SER A 143 -7.06 15.68 15.88
C SER A 143 -6.14 16.64 16.64
N SER A 144 -6.45 16.94 17.90
CA SER A 144 -5.60 17.80 18.74
C SER A 144 -4.25 17.17 19.12
N THR A 145 -4.20 15.83 19.22
CA THR A 145 -3.00 15.07 19.60
C THR A 145 -2.12 14.64 18.43
N ILE A 146 -2.57 14.86 17.19
CA ILE A 146 -1.87 14.45 15.96
C ILE A 146 -1.70 15.62 14.96
N ARG A 147 -1.47 16.83 15.48
CA ARG A 147 -1.41 18.06 14.67
C ARG A 147 -0.33 18.01 13.59
N ASN A 148 0.83 17.43 13.87
CA ASN A 148 1.91 17.34 12.89
C ASN A 148 1.69 16.18 11.91
N ILE A 149 1.05 15.08 12.32
CA ILE A 149 0.55 14.08 11.37
C ILE A 149 -0.48 14.71 10.43
N ASN A 150 -1.43 15.50 10.93
CA ASN A 150 -2.39 16.23 10.09
C ASN A 150 -1.69 17.14 9.07
N TYR A 151 -0.61 17.83 9.48
CA TYR A 151 0.23 18.61 8.55
C TYR A 151 0.84 17.73 7.44
N LEU A 152 1.35 16.54 7.77
CA LEU A 152 1.79 15.58 6.75
C LEU A 152 0.65 15.18 5.81
N LEU A 153 -0.55 14.93 6.34
CA LEU A 153 -1.70 14.55 5.49
C LEU A 153 -2.10 15.67 4.54
N ASP A 154 -2.00 16.94 4.96
CA ASP A 154 -2.17 18.08 4.06
C ASP A 154 -1.15 18.06 2.91
N LYS A 155 0.11 17.68 3.19
CA LYS A 155 1.14 17.53 2.16
C LYS A 155 0.88 16.36 1.22
N LEU A 156 0.39 15.23 1.72
CA LEU A 156 0.01 14.08 0.91
C LEU A 156 -1.23 14.38 0.04
N ASP A 157 -2.16 15.21 0.52
CA ASP A 157 -3.30 15.66 -0.27
C ASP A 157 -2.87 16.56 -1.45
N LEU A 158 -1.79 17.32 -1.33
CA LEU A 158 -1.22 18.06 -2.47
C LEU A 158 -0.80 17.11 -3.59
N ILE A 159 -0.26 15.93 -3.25
CA ILE A 159 0.10 14.90 -4.23
C ILE A 159 -1.15 14.34 -4.93
N LYS A 160 -2.20 14.00 -4.16
CA LYS A 160 -3.48 13.58 -4.74
C LYS A 160 -4.03 14.64 -5.70
N ASN A 161 -4.08 15.89 -5.25
CA ASN A 161 -4.61 16.99 -6.05
C ASN A 161 -3.78 17.23 -7.32
N GLU A 162 -2.46 17.04 -7.26
CA GLU A 162 -1.61 17.12 -8.44
C GLU A 162 -1.88 15.97 -9.41
N PHE A 163 -2.09 14.74 -8.94
CA PHE A 163 -2.55 13.65 -9.82
C PHE A 163 -3.85 14.03 -10.54
N ASP A 164 -4.85 14.54 -9.82
CA ASP A 164 -6.13 14.98 -10.41
C ASP A 164 -5.96 16.12 -11.44
N ASN A 165 -5.02 17.03 -11.20
CA ASN A 165 -4.83 18.22 -12.04
C ASN A 165 -3.89 17.99 -13.23
N VAL A 166 -2.94 17.06 -13.13
CA VAL A 166 -1.95 16.77 -14.17
C VAL A 166 -2.38 15.62 -15.08
N ILE A 167 -2.98 14.57 -14.53
CA ILE A 167 -3.33 13.35 -15.26
C ILE A 167 -4.80 13.40 -15.68
N PRO A 168 -5.10 13.40 -17.00
CA PRO A 168 -6.48 13.43 -17.47
C PRO A 168 -7.29 12.26 -16.93
N ASN A 169 -8.50 12.55 -16.45
CA ASN A 169 -9.45 11.55 -15.95
C ASN A 169 -8.93 10.70 -14.77
N PHE A 170 -7.92 11.16 -14.02
CA PHE A 170 -7.50 10.47 -12.80
C PHE A 170 -8.63 10.47 -11.77
N ASN A 171 -9.31 11.60 -11.54
CA ASN A 171 -10.60 11.70 -10.83
C ASN A 171 -10.65 10.91 -9.51
N SER A 172 -9.68 11.14 -8.63
CA SER A 172 -9.65 10.45 -7.34
C SER A 172 -10.85 10.84 -6.46
N ILE A 173 -11.41 9.83 -5.78
CA ILE A 173 -12.67 9.94 -5.04
C ILE A 173 -12.40 10.32 -3.59
N LYS A 174 -11.41 9.67 -2.97
CA LYS A 174 -11.06 9.90 -1.56
C LYS A 174 -9.66 9.42 -1.22
N THR A 175 -9.19 9.78 -0.02
CA THR A 175 -8.05 9.16 0.64
C THR A 175 -8.48 8.38 1.88
N GLN A 176 -7.68 7.41 2.28
CA GLN A 176 -7.74 6.79 3.60
C GLN A 176 -6.33 6.67 4.15
N THR A 177 -6.14 6.99 5.43
CA THR A 177 -4.83 6.96 6.07
C THR A 177 -4.80 6.00 7.24
N GLN A 178 -3.72 5.23 7.35
CA GLN A 178 -3.39 4.36 8.46
C GLN A 178 -2.02 4.69 9.02
N LEU A 179 -1.93 4.85 10.34
CA LEU A 179 -0.69 4.76 11.08
C LEU A 179 -0.45 3.29 11.43
N ALA A 180 0.76 2.79 11.17
CA ALA A 180 1.19 1.44 11.53
C ALA A 180 2.51 1.48 12.31
N VAL A 181 2.60 0.67 13.37
CA VAL A 181 3.80 0.47 14.18
C VAL A 181 4.11 -1.03 14.25
N TYR A 182 5.28 -1.43 13.79
CA TYR A 182 5.80 -2.78 13.91
C TYR A 182 6.88 -2.78 14.98
N LEU A 183 6.74 -3.65 15.98
CA LEU A 183 7.76 -3.86 17.01
C LEU A 183 8.74 -4.95 16.56
N ASN A 184 9.76 -5.24 17.39
CA ASN A 184 10.65 -6.38 17.19
C ASN A 184 9.86 -7.69 16.93
N GLY A 185 10.24 -8.42 15.87
CA GLY A 185 9.57 -9.61 15.36
C GLY A 185 8.38 -9.31 14.44
N GLY A 186 7.92 -8.06 14.39
CA GLY A 186 6.83 -7.62 13.52
C GLY A 186 7.22 -7.70 12.04
N ARG A 187 6.30 -8.18 11.21
CA ARG A 187 6.42 -8.31 9.75
C ARG A 187 5.05 -8.22 9.09
N TYR A 188 5.00 -8.20 7.76
CA TYR A 188 3.76 -8.42 6.99
C TYR A 188 4.10 -9.17 5.72
N ILE A 189 3.57 -10.39 5.54
CA ILE A 189 3.80 -11.23 4.36
C ILE A 189 3.45 -10.54 3.04
N LYS A 190 3.99 -11.10 1.95
CA LYS A 190 3.73 -10.70 0.56
C LYS A 190 2.24 -10.57 0.24
N HIS A 191 1.83 -9.38 -0.21
CA HIS A 191 0.46 -9.04 -0.59
C HIS A 191 0.42 -7.91 -1.64
N ARG A 192 -0.78 -7.54 -2.09
CA ARG A 192 -1.05 -6.30 -2.83
C ARG A 192 -2.11 -5.48 -2.10
N ASP A 193 -2.09 -4.18 -2.30
CA ASP A 193 -3.03 -3.27 -1.65
C ASP A 193 -4.42 -3.27 -2.28
N SER A 194 -4.53 -3.66 -3.55
CA SER A 194 -5.79 -3.82 -4.24
C SER A 194 -5.74 -4.96 -5.24
N PHE A 195 -6.91 -5.50 -5.54
CA PHE A 195 -7.12 -6.50 -6.58
C PHE A 195 -8.16 -5.89 -7.51
N TYR A 196 -7.84 -5.83 -8.80
CA TYR A 196 -8.90 -5.70 -9.79
C TYR A 196 -9.63 -7.03 -9.83
N SER A 197 -10.88 -7.07 -9.35
CA SER A 197 -11.83 -8.10 -9.76
C SER A 197 -12.89 -7.44 -10.61
N SER A 198 -13.19 -8.06 -11.76
CA SER A 198 -14.31 -7.66 -12.63
C SER A 198 -15.66 -7.64 -11.89
N GLU A 199 -15.75 -8.38 -10.78
CA GLU A 199 -16.97 -8.54 -9.99
C GLU A 199 -17.15 -7.49 -8.90
N SER A 200 -16.13 -6.70 -8.54
CA SER A 200 -16.26 -5.74 -7.44
C SER A 200 -16.59 -4.34 -7.95
N LEU A 201 -17.85 -3.94 -7.77
CA LEU A 201 -18.31 -2.54 -7.84
C LEU A 201 -17.66 -1.64 -6.75
N THR A 202 -16.74 -2.15 -5.95
CA THR A 202 -16.05 -1.36 -4.92
C THR A 202 -14.96 -0.51 -5.54
N ILE A 203 -14.93 0.77 -5.16
CA ILE A 203 -13.82 1.67 -5.45
C ILE A 203 -12.50 1.04 -4.97
N SER A 204 -11.58 0.80 -5.89
CA SER A 204 -10.28 0.17 -5.61
C SER A 204 -9.24 1.21 -5.20
N ARG A 205 -8.22 0.78 -4.45
CA ARG A 205 -7.05 1.63 -4.17
C ARG A 205 -6.20 1.67 -5.44
N ARG A 206 -5.85 2.87 -5.90
CA ARG A 206 -5.08 3.09 -7.13
C ARG A 206 -3.63 3.39 -6.83
N ILE A 207 -3.38 4.25 -5.86
CA ILE A 207 -2.04 4.66 -5.42
C ILE A 207 -1.91 4.44 -3.93
N THR A 208 -0.78 3.88 -3.52
CA THR A 208 -0.34 3.81 -2.13
C THR A 208 0.80 4.78 -1.93
N MET A 209 0.70 5.61 -0.90
CA MET A 209 1.76 6.49 -0.41
C MET A 209 2.15 6.05 0.99
N ILE A 210 3.43 5.75 1.23
CA ILE A 210 3.95 5.38 2.54
C ILE A 210 5.02 6.40 2.93
N TYR A 211 4.78 7.10 4.03
CA TYR A 211 5.74 8.02 4.61
C TYR A 211 6.38 7.44 5.87
N TYR A 212 7.70 7.54 5.95
CA TYR A 212 8.50 6.99 7.03
C TYR A 212 9.06 8.09 7.94
N VAL A 213 9.09 7.81 9.25
CA VAL A 213 9.54 8.75 10.28
C VAL A 213 10.62 8.19 11.19
N ASN A 214 11.20 7.04 10.85
CA ASN A 214 12.13 6.30 11.72
C ASN A 214 13.51 6.96 11.70
N LYS A 215 13.67 7.97 12.56
CA LYS A 215 14.87 8.83 12.63
C LYS A 215 16.13 8.11 13.10
N ASP A 216 15.97 7.06 13.90
CA ASP A 216 17.07 6.28 14.48
C ASP A 216 17.34 4.97 13.71
N TRP A 217 16.63 4.74 12.60
CA TRP A 217 16.79 3.51 11.81
C TRP A 217 18.19 3.44 11.20
N LYS A 218 18.80 2.26 11.28
CA LYS A 218 20.08 1.93 10.64
C LYS A 218 20.01 0.56 9.98
N LYS A 219 20.92 0.34 9.02
CA LYS A 219 21.07 -0.94 8.34
C LYS A 219 21.25 -2.09 9.34
N GLY A 220 20.40 -3.10 9.24
CA GLY A 220 20.34 -4.24 10.16
C GLY A 220 19.15 -4.21 11.14
N ASP A 221 18.51 -3.05 11.32
CA ASP A 221 17.30 -2.93 12.14
C ASP A 221 16.10 -3.68 11.55
N GLY A 222 16.17 -4.05 10.28
CA GLY A 222 15.09 -4.75 9.59
C GLY A 222 13.92 -3.81 9.31
N GLY A 223 12.76 -4.39 9.02
CA GLY A 223 11.56 -3.61 8.71
C GLY A 223 11.57 -2.93 7.34
N GLU A 224 12.50 -3.29 6.46
CA GLU A 224 12.47 -2.84 5.07
C GLU A 224 11.16 -3.29 4.40
N LEU A 225 10.64 -2.45 3.51
CA LEU A 225 9.56 -2.86 2.62
C LEU A 225 10.16 -3.46 1.35
N ARG A 226 9.99 -4.76 1.16
CA ARG A 226 10.37 -5.44 -0.07
C ARG A 226 9.31 -5.22 -1.12
N LEU A 227 9.70 -4.67 -2.26
CA LEU A 227 8.86 -4.48 -3.44
C LEU A 227 9.28 -5.49 -4.51
N TYR A 228 8.35 -6.28 -5.01
CA TYR A 228 8.62 -7.26 -6.08
C TYR A 228 8.40 -6.60 -7.44
N THR A 229 9.51 -6.25 -8.10
CA THR A 229 9.53 -5.37 -9.27
C THR A 229 9.30 -6.10 -10.58
N ASN A 230 9.53 -7.41 -10.65
CA ASN A 230 9.20 -8.24 -11.81
C ASN A 230 7.85 -8.92 -11.57
N ASN A 231 6.75 -8.17 -11.72
CA ASN A 231 5.40 -8.69 -11.49
C ASN A 231 4.70 -8.98 -12.84
N PRO A 232 4.27 -10.23 -13.12
CA PRO A 232 3.45 -10.55 -14.30
C PRO A 232 2.14 -9.76 -14.42
N ASN A 233 1.66 -9.18 -13.31
CA ASN A 233 0.47 -8.35 -13.30
C ASN A 233 0.74 -6.89 -13.71
N ASN A 234 2.00 -6.45 -13.80
CA ASN A 234 2.32 -5.10 -14.29
C ASN A 234 2.36 -5.12 -15.82
N THR A 235 1.24 -4.76 -16.45
CA THR A 235 1.11 -4.74 -17.91
C THR A 235 1.94 -3.66 -18.61
N ASN A 236 2.53 -2.71 -17.87
CA ASN A 236 3.49 -1.78 -18.42
C ASN A 236 4.88 -2.42 -18.66
N GLN A 237 5.15 -3.61 -18.11
CA GLN A 237 6.40 -4.34 -18.33
C GLN A 237 6.26 -5.30 -19.52
N LYS A 238 7.02 -5.04 -20.59
CA LYS A 238 6.96 -5.82 -21.85
C LYS A 238 7.67 -7.17 -21.79
N GLU A 239 8.65 -7.33 -20.89
CA GLU A 239 9.49 -8.52 -20.79
C GLU A 239 9.55 -8.99 -19.34
N LEU A 240 8.83 -10.06 -19.03
CA LEU A 240 8.93 -10.71 -17.72
C LEU A 240 10.18 -11.60 -17.69
N LYS A 241 11.04 -11.40 -16.69
CA LYS A 241 12.18 -12.28 -16.45
C LYS A 241 11.72 -13.56 -15.73
N GLN A 242 12.43 -14.67 -15.91
CA GLN A 242 12.11 -15.94 -15.23
C GLN A 242 12.39 -15.89 -13.72
N THR A 243 13.26 -15.00 -13.26
CA THR A 243 13.64 -14.85 -11.86
C THR A 243 12.84 -13.72 -11.19
N GLU A 244 12.39 -13.95 -9.96
CA GLU A 244 11.79 -12.91 -9.13
C GLU A 244 12.82 -11.79 -8.88
N GLU A 245 12.44 -10.55 -9.17
CA GLU A 245 13.26 -9.37 -8.86
C GLU A 245 12.56 -8.58 -7.76
N PHE A 246 13.34 -8.09 -6.81
CA PHE A 246 12.85 -7.25 -5.74
C PHE A 246 13.86 -6.15 -5.41
N ILE A 247 13.35 -5.12 -4.75
CA ILE A 247 14.15 -4.10 -4.08
C ILE A 247 13.66 -3.96 -2.64
N ASP A 248 14.58 -3.69 -1.72
CA ASP A 248 14.25 -3.46 -0.32
C ASP A 248 14.34 -1.96 -0.02
N ILE A 249 13.23 -1.39 0.46
CA ILE A 249 13.13 0.03 0.79
C ILE A 249 13.32 0.20 2.29
N GLU A 250 14.44 0.81 2.66
CA GLU A 250 14.74 1.18 4.03
C GLU A 250 13.71 2.21 4.54
N PRO A 251 13.11 2.01 5.72
CA PRO A 251 12.08 2.89 6.26
C PRO A 251 12.69 4.12 6.95
N ILE A 252 13.68 4.76 6.34
CA ILE A 252 14.38 5.93 6.90
C ILE A 252 13.46 7.16 6.99
N ALA A 253 13.70 8.03 7.96
CA ALA A 253 12.91 9.26 8.13
C ALA A 253 12.92 10.16 6.88
N ASP A 254 11.78 10.80 6.62
CA ASP A 254 11.52 11.72 5.50
C ASP A 254 11.58 11.09 4.10
N ARG A 255 11.48 9.76 4.03
CA ARG A 255 11.22 9.04 2.79
C ARG A 255 9.73 8.89 2.55
N LEU A 256 9.27 9.33 1.38
CA LEU A 256 7.97 9.04 0.82
C LEU A 256 8.12 8.02 -0.31
N LEU A 257 7.50 6.85 -0.15
CA LEU A 257 7.33 5.86 -1.20
C LEU A 257 5.93 5.99 -1.81
N ILE A 258 5.84 6.02 -3.14
CA ILE A 258 4.58 6.05 -3.89
C ILE A 258 4.56 4.85 -4.85
N PHE A 259 3.50 4.06 -4.88
CA PHE A 259 3.38 2.96 -5.84
C PHE A 259 1.95 2.66 -6.29
N LEU A 260 1.85 1.97 -7.42
CA LEU A 260 0.59 1.51 -8.01
C LEU A 260 0.01 0.33 -7.19
N SER A 261 -1.02 0.60 -6.39
CA SER A 261 -1.60 -0.37 -5.44
C SER A 261 -2.02 -1.73 -6.06
N PRO A 262 -2.56 -1.78 -7.30
CA PRO A 262 -3.02 -3.04 -7.89
C PRO A 262 -1.91 -3.93 -8.46
N PHE A 263 -0.73 -3.38 -8.75
CA PHE A 263 0.33 -4.07 -9.49
C PHE A 263 1.53 -4.43 -8.64
N LEU A 264 1.83 -3.67 -7.59
CA LEU A 264 3.06 -3.88 -6.84
C LEU A 264 2.83 -4.82 -5.66
N GLU A 265 3.33 -6.04 -5.80
CA GLU A 265 3.44 -6.97 -4.68
C GLU A 265 4.52 -6.48 -3.73
N HIS A 266 4.24 -6.57 -2.43
CA HIS A 266 5.16 -6.11 -1.41
C HIS A 266 4.98 -6.85 -0.09
N GLU A 267 6.04 -6.85 0.72
CA GLU A 267 6.04 -7.37 2.08
C GLU A 267 6.84 -6.46 3.00
N VAL A 268 6.51 -6.44 4.29
CA VAL A 268 7.34 -5.84 5.34
C VAL A 268 8.21 -6.95 5.92
N LEU A 269 9.51 -6.82 5.71
CA LEU A 269 10.50 -7.72 6.30
C LEU A 269 10.49 -7.60 7.83
N GLN A 270 11.01 -8.62 8.51
CA GLN A 270 10.98 -8.66 9.96
C GLN A 270 11.75 -7.49 10.57
N CYS A 271 11.14 -6.79 11.53
CA CYS A 271 11.79 -5.78 12.35
C CYS A 271 12.62 -6.46 13.44
N ASN A 272 13.86 -6.03 13.67
CA ASN A 272 14.81 -6.67 14.58
C ASN A 272 15.13 -5.84 15.82
N PHE A 273 15.18 -4.51 15.68
CA PHE A 273 15.63 -3.62 16.76
C PHE A 273 14.64 -2.47 16.97
N GLU A 274 14.76 -1.40 16.19
CA GLU A 274 13.91 -0.21 16.31
C GLU A 274 12.48 -0.49 15.82
N PRO A 275 11.45 0.12 16.45
CA PRO A 275 10.11 0.10 15.91
C PRO A 275 10.06 0.70 14.50
N ARG A 276 9.41 0.01 13.57
CA ARG A 276 9.12 0.55 12.24
C ARG A 276 7.75 1.22 12.26
N ILE A 277 7.77 2.55 12.18
CA ILE A 277 6.61 3.43 12.07
C ILE A 277 6.41 3.83 10.61
N ALA A 278 5.19 3.67 10.11
CA ALA A 278 4.81 4.07 8.77
C ALA A 278 3.42 4.71 8.76
N ILE A 279 3.26 5.78 8.01
CA ILE A 279 1.98 6.43 7.76
C ILE A 279 1.63 6.15 6.29
N THR A 280 0.62 5.29 6.08
CA THR A 280 0.19 4.86 4.75
C THR A 280 -1.10 5.57 4.37
N THR A 281 -1.11 6.25 3.23
CA THR A 281 -2.29 6.87 2.63
C THR A 281 -2.58 6.22 1.28
N TRP A 282 -3.80 5.70 1.13
CA TRP A 282 -4.28 5.20 -0.15
C TRP A 282 -5.15 6.23 -0.85
N ILE A 283 -4.93 6.40 -2.15
CA ILE A 283 -5.80 7.16 -3.05
C ILE A 283 -6.71 6.18 -3.79
N TYR A 284 -8.00 6.48 -3.77
CA TYR A 284 -9.06 5.72 -4.41
C TYR A 284 -9.51 6.41 -5.69
#